data_AF-A0A5K3EH77-F1
#
_entry.id   AF-A0A5K3EH77-F1
#
_cell.length_a   1.000
_cell.length_b   1.000
_cell.length_c   1.000
_cell.angle_alpha   90.00
_cell.angle_beta   90.00
_cell.angle_gamma   90.00
#
_symmetry.space_group_name_H-M   'P 1'
#
loop_
_entity.id
_entity.type
_entity.pdbx_description
1 polymer ?
#
loop_
_entity_poly.entity_id
_entity_poly.type
_entity_poly.pdbx_seq_one_letter_code
_entity_poly.pdbx_strand_id
1 'polypeptide(L)'
;MPECVDPKKLWFGIFPKICRLCRAYWPFCSVYDTWQETPNFSFRILFLRLDEARLTFNSDSFEGVRYLLENGILVDDAYHLAMYLHVTPGLDPVQKRRFLESRQDVLDQVLRLKDFRKAFLPDALRRLFTELPSPENDTHNFIPRLVERFSEHFVRCNPHIGLRPDVVYVLCFSLLMLSKDFASPQIKNKMSKREFIRNTKQAVPSADAELLGHFYDNVYVEGNIATWVTVTNSTAADIATPPGLPARRLAEVRPPRPYRVIVTAATS
;
A
#
# COMPACT_ATOMS: atom_id res chain seq x y z
N MET A 1 25.01 -3.17 7.46
CA MET A 1 23.57 -2.87 7.57
C MET A 1 23.24 -1.85 6.50
N PRO A 2 22.42 -2.12 5.48
CA PRO A 2 22.04 -1.07 4.54
C PRO A 2 20.93 -0.24 5.19
N GLU A 3 21.24 1.04 5.43
CA GLU A 3 20.34 2.05 5.97
C GLU A 3 19.11 2.24 5.06
N CYS A 4 17.97 2.65 5.63
CA CYS A 4 16.87 3.20 4.84
C CYS A 4 17.37 4.48 4.16
N VAL A 5 17.76 4.32 2.91
CA VAL A 5 18.32 5.36 2.07
C VAL A 5 17.28 6.45 1.86
N ASP A 6 17.59 7.67 2.29
CA ASP A 6 16.80 8.85 1.99
C ASP A 6 16.90 9.11 0.47
N PRO A 7 15.82 8.91 -0.31
CA PRO A 7 15.87 9.04 -1.77
C PRO A 7 16.27 10.46 -2.19
N LYS A 8 16.05 11.46 -1.33
CA LYS A 8 16.41 12.86 -1.63
C LYS A 8 17.91 13.11 -1.47
N LYS A 9 18.63 12.32 -0.67
CA LYS A 9 20.07 12.54 -0.42
C LYS A 9 21.00 11.95 -1.48
N LEU A 10 20.57 10.95 -2.27
CA LEU A 10 21.45 10.36 -3.30
C LEU A 10 21.69 11.24 -4.53
N TRP A 11 20.80 12.19 -4.83
CA TRP A 11 20.74 12.76 -6.18
C TRP A 11 21.12 14.24 -6.29
N PHE A 12 21.50 14.89 -5.18
CA PHE A 12 21.96 16.28 -5.22
C PHE A 12 23.41 16.45 -5.71
N GLY A 13 24.18 15.36 -5.85
CA GLY A 13 25.64 15.46 -5.94
C GLY A 13 26.30 15.37 -7.32
N ILE A 14 25.71 14.73 -8.34
CA ILE A 14 26.45 14.36 -9.56
C ILE A 14 25.51 14.47 -10.78
N PHE A 15 26.04 14.83 -11.96
CA PHE A 15 25.41 14.95 -13.30
C PHE A 15 25.00 16.38 -13.74
N PRO A 16 25.89 17.11 -14.45
CA PRO A 16 25.70 18.53 -14.81
C PRO A 16 24.95 18.80 -16.12
N LYS A 17 24.33 17.80 -16.78
CA LYS A 17 23.86 17.97 -18.18
C LYS A 17 22.35 17.89 -18.40
N ILE A 18 21.53 17.79 -17.35
CA ILE A 18 20.06 17.64 -17.48
C ILE A 18 19.36 18.96 -17.18
N CYS A 19 18.40 19.34 -18.04
CA CYS A 19 17.58 20.53 -17.84
C CYS A 19 16.87 20.46 -16.46
N ARG A 20 17.14 21.46 -15.61
CA ARG A 20 16.64 21.54 -14.24
C ARG A 20 15.11 21.44 -14.16
N LEU A 21 14.40 21.94 -15.19
CA LEU A 21 12.94 21.86 -15.29
C LEU A 21 12.43 20.43 -15.50
N CYS A 22 13.08 19.67 -16.39
CA CYS A 22 12.70 18.27 -16.66
C CYS A 22 12.90 17.43 -15.39
N ARG A 23 14.04 17.59 -14.69
CA ARG A 23 14.32 16.88 -13.43
C ARG A 23 13.42 17.31 -12.27
N ALA A 24 12.93 18.55 -12.27
CA ALA A 24 12.00 19.02 -11.25
C ALA A 24 10.62 18.39 -11.41
N TYR A 25 10.15 18.17 -12.64
CA TYR A 25 8.84 17.56 -12.91
C TYR A 25 8.90 16.02 -12.98
N TRP A 26 10.00 15.48 -13.51
CA TRP A 26 10.29 14.05 -13.65
C TRP A 26 11.56 13.73 -12.85
N PRO A 27 11.44 13.38 -11.55
CA PRO A 27 12.60 13.27 -10.68
C PRO A 27 13.54 12.11 -11.01
N PHE A 28 13.04 11.07 -11.68
CA PHE A 28 13.81 9.87 -12.01
C PHE A 28 13.41 9.28 -13.35
N CYS A 29 14.42 8.98 -14.19
CA CYS A 29 14.34 8.16 -15.40
C CYS A 29 15.71 7.49 -15.58
N SER A 30 15.76 6.27 -16.13
CA SER A 30 17.03 5.54 -16.29
C SER A 30 17.92 6.21 -17.34
N VAL A 31 17.29 6.80 -18.36
CA VAL A 31 17.97 7.52 -19.44
C VAL A 31 18.79 8.73 -18.97
N TYR A 32 18.56 9.22 -17.74
CA TYR A 32 19.36 10.30 -17.17
C TYR A 32 20.82 9.91 -16.94
N ASP A 33 21.08 8.63 -16.63
CA ASP A 33 22.43 8.14 -16.38
C ASP A 33 23.22 7.96 -17.68
N THR A 34 22.53 7.67 -18.78
CA THR A 34 23.11 7.44 -20.11
C THR A 34 22.80 8.56 -21.10
N TRP A 35 22.50 9.77 -20.61
CA TRP A 35 21.99 10.85 -21.46
C TRP A 35 22.97 11.27 -22.55
N GLN A 36 22.52 11.19 -23.80
CA GLN A 36 23.20 11.73 -24.98
C GLN A 36 22.20 12.48 -25.84
N GLU A 37 22.39 13.79 -25.99
CA GLU A 37 21.51 14.61 -26.80
C GLU A 37 21.77 14.35 -28.29
N THR A 38 20.71 13.98 -29.01
CA THR A 38 20.74 13.80 -30.46
C THR A 38 19.62 14.61 -31.10
N PRO A 39 19.69 14.92 -32.41
CA PRO A 39 18.62 15.71 -33.06
C PRO A 39 17.21 15.12 -32.89
N ASN A 40 17.11 13.79 -32.78
CA ASN A 40 15.85 13.07 -32.61
C ASN A 40 15.51 12.76 -31.14
N PHE A 41 16.38 13.14 -30.20
CA PHE A 41 16.24 12.86 -28.78
C PHE A 41 16.83 14.01 -27.95
N SER A 42 16.06 15.11 -27.89
CA SER A 42 16.33 16.29 -27.08
C SER A 42 15.52 16.26 -25.78
N PHE A 43 15.84 17.13 -24.82
CA PHE A 43 15.07 17.23 -23.57
C PHE A 43 13.59 17.54 -23.78
N ARG A 44 13.25 18.33 -24.80
CA ARG A 44 11.86 18.62 -25.14
C ARG A 44 11.14 17.36 -25.59
N ILE A 45 11.80 16.53 -26.41
CA ILE A 45 11.24 15.25 -26.86
C ILE A 45 11.10 14.30 -25.68
N LEU A 46 12.12 14.17 -24.82
CA LEU A 46 12.03 13.33 -23.62
C LEU A 46 10.88 13.78 -22.71
N PHE A 47 10.73 15.08 -22.47
CA PHE A 47 9.64 15.60 -21.64
C PHE A 47 8.27 15.22 -22.20
N LEU A 48 8.07 15.35 -23.52
CA LEU A 48 6.83 14.96 -24.18
C LEU A 48 6.59 13.45 -24.10
N ARG A 49 7.63 12.63 -24.30
CA ARG A 49 7.54 11.18 -24.18
C ARG A 49 7.22 10.72 -22.75
N LEU A 50 7.73 11.41 -21.74
CA LEU A 50 7.41 11.12 -20.34
C LEU A 50 5.97 11.48 -19.99
N ASP A 51 5.48 12.61 -20.51
CA ASP A 51 4.08 13.00 -20.33
C ASP A 51 3.14 12.01 -21.03
N GLU A 52 3.45 11.64 -22.27
CA GLU A 52 2.74 10.59 -23.02
C GLU A 52 2.77 9.26 -22.26
N ALA A 53 3.95 8.83 -21.80
CA ALA A 53 4.10 7.59 -21.03
C ALA A 53 3.25 7.57 -19.76
N ARG A 54 3.14 8.71 -19.04
CA ARG A 54 2.28 8.83 -17.87
C ARG A 54 0.80 8.74 -18.25
N LEU A 55 0.38 9.43 -19.30
CA LEU A 55 -1.01 9.36 -19.76
C LEU A 55 -1.37 7.93 -20.19
N THR A 56 -0.46 7.27 -20.91
CA THR A 56 -0.60 5.87 -21.30
C THR A 56 -0.63 4.95 -20.08
N PHE A 57 0.25 5.14 -19.09
CA PHE A 57 0.25 4.39 -17.84
C PHE A 57 -1.07 4.52 -17.08
N ASN A 58 -1.63 5.74 -17.02
CA ASN A 58 -2.89 6.00 -16.35
C ASN A 58 -4.09 5.37 -17.08
N SER A 59 -3.97 5.11 -18.38
CA SER A 59 -4.95 4.32 -19.14
C SER A 59 -4.72 2.81 -18.94
N ASP A 60 -3.50 2.35 -19.11
CA ASP A 60 -3.06 0.96 -18.93
C ASP A 60 -1.61 0.91 -18.43
N SER A 61 -1.43 0.39 -17.22
CA SER A 61 -0.13 0.36 -16.56
C SER A 61 0.94 -0.46 -17.30
N PHE A 62 0.56 -1.53 -18.00
CA PHE A 62 1.48 -2.41 -18.70
C PHE A 62 1.96 -1.75 -19.99
N GLU A 63 1.05 -1.12 -20.71
CA GLU A 63 1.34 -0.39 -21.93
C GLU A 63 2.21 0.84 -21.66
N GLY A 64 1.93 1.59 -20.58
CA GLY A 64 2.76 2.72 -20.17
C GLY A 64 4.20 2.32 -19.82
N VAL A 65 4.38 1.20 -19.10
CA VAL A 65 5.72 0.67 -18.81
C VAL A 65 6.39 0.17 -20.09
N ARG A 66 5.67 -0.57 -20.95
CA ARG A 66 6.20 -1.04 -22.24
C ARG A 66 6.71 0.12 -23.10
N TYR A 67 5.94 1.20 -23.20
CA TYR A 67 6.35 2.42 -23.90
C TYR A 67 7.67 2.99 -23.34
N LEU A 68 7.81 3.05 -22.01
CA LEU A 68 9.03 3.56 -21.36
C LEU A 68 10.26 2.70 -21.66
N LEU A 69 10.09 1.38 -21.72
CA LEU A 69 11.16 0.43 -22.03
C LEU A 69 11.56 0.51 -23.51
N GLU A 70 10.60 0.49 -24.42
CA GLU A 70 10.84 0.53 -25.88
C GLU A 70 11.48 1.84 -26.34
N ASN A 71 11.14 2.96 -25.69
CA ASN A 71 11.75 4.25 -25.96
C ASN A 71 13.11 4.44 -25.24
N GLY A 72 13.60 3.43 -24.51
CA GLY A 72 14.86 3.51 -23.77
C GLY A 72 14.86 4.54 -22.64
N ILE A 73 13.68 4.90 -22.13
CA ILE A 73 13.50 5.88 -21.05
C ILE A 73 13.76 5.21 -19.69
N LEU A 74 13.28 3.97 -19.55
CA LEU A 74 13.53 3.10 -18.41
C LEU A 74 14.22 1.81 -18.84
N VAL A 75 14.96 1.22 -17.91
CA VAL A 75 15.45 -0.16 -18.02
C VAL A 75 14.50 -1.09 -17.26
N ASP A 76 14.36 -2.34 -17.72
CA ASP A 76 13.57 -3.36 -17.03
C ASP A 76 14.35 -3.94 -15.85
N ASP A 77 14.58 -3.08 -14.85
CA ASP A 77 15.16 -3.44 -13.57
C ASP A 77 14.19 -3.05 -12.45
N ALA A 78 14.08 -3.91 -11.43
CA ALA A 78 13.11 -3.75 -10.36
C ALA A 78 13.30 -2.44 -9.58
N TYR A 79 14.55 -2.02 -9.37
CA TYR A 79 14.85 -0.77 -8.66
C TYR A 79 14.50 0.45 -9.52
N HIS A 80 14.85 0.43 -10.81
CA HIS A 80 14.54 1.54 -11.72
C HIS A 80 13.03 1.73 -11.91
N LEU A 81 12.29 0.63 -12.11
CA LEU A 81 10.83 0.67 -12.18
C LEU A 81 10.22 1.19 -10.87
N ALA A 82 10.69 0.70 -9.72
CA ALA A 82 10.19 1.14 -8.42
C ALA A 82 10.47 2.62 -8.13
N MET A 83 11.67 3.10 -8.44
CA MET A 83 12.05 4.50 -8.32
C MET A 83 11.13 5.38 -9.17
N TYR A 84 10.92 5.02 -10.43
CA TYR A 84 10.00 5.73 -11.32
C TYR A 84 8.58 5.78 -10.75
N LEU A 85 8.01 4.64 -10.37
CA LEU A 85 6.66 4.57 -9.79
C LEU A 85 6.52 5.30 -8.45
N HIS A 86 7.61 5.45 -7.70
CA HIS A 86 7.61 6.13 -6.41
C HIS A 86 7.63 7.65 -6.54
N VAL A 87 8.45 8.20 -7.45
CA VAL A 87 8.68 9.65 -7.53
C VAL A 87 7.87 10.35 -8.61
N THR A 88 7.31 9.61 -9.57
CA THR A 88 6.58 10.20 -10.70
C THR A 88 5.24 10.79 -10.23
N PRO A 89 4.99 12.09 -10.44
CA PRO A 89 3.76 12.72 -10.01
C PRO A 89 2.58 12.41 -10.95
N GLY A 90 1.40 12.21 -10.38
CA GLY A 90 0.15 12.07 -11.14
C GLY A 90 -0.06 10.70 -11.79
N LEU A 91 0.65 9.66 -11.32
CA LEU A 91 0.30 8.29 -11.69
C LEU A 91 -1.02 7.89 -11.03
N ASP A 92 -1.88 7.24 -11.80
CA ASP A 92 -3.13 6.70 -11.31
C ASP A 92 -2.85 5.58 -10.29
N PRO A 93 -3.38 5.67 -9.06
CA PRO A 93 -3.07 4.73 -8.00
C PRO A 93 -3.64 3.33 -8.27
N VAL A 94 -4.73 3.21 -9.03
CA VAL A 94 -5.32 1.91 -9.41
C VAL A 94 -4.42 1.20 -10.41
N GLN A 95 -3.94 1.92 -11.44
CA GLN A 95 -2.97 1.40 -12.42
C GLN A 95 -1.64 1.05 -11.77
N LYS A 96 -1.16 1.91 -10.86
CA LYS A 96 0.04 1.62 -10.06
C LYS A 96 -0.11 0.33 -9.27
N ARG A 97 -1.23 0.11 -8.58
CA ARG A 97 -1.51 -1.17 -7.91
C ARG A 97 -1.50 -2.33 -8.91
N ARG A 98 -2.26 -2.23 -10.01
CA ARG A 98 -2.39 -3.31 -11.01
C ARG A 98 -1.03 -3.79 -11.53
N PHE A 99 -0.11 -2.86 -11.77
CA PHE A 99 1.24 -3.22 -12.17
C PHE A 99 1.99 -3.98 -11.05
N LEU A 100 1.95 -3.46 -9.82
CA LEU A 100 2.64 -4.06 -8.67
C LEU A 100 2.06 -5.41 -8.23
N GLU A 101 0.79 -5.67 -8.53
CA GLU A 101 0.18 -7.00 -8.37
C GLU A 101 0.89 -8.04 -9.23
N SER A 102 1.23 -7.68 -10.47
CA SER A 102 1.92 -8.55 -11.43
C SER A 102 3.43 -8.67 -11.18
N ARG A 103 4.08 -7.60 -10.68
CA ARG A 103 5.53 -7.50 -10.48
C ARG A 103 5.87 -7.33 -9.00
N GLN A 104 5.90 -8.45 -8.28
CA GLN A 104 6.18 -8.50 -6.83
C GLN A 104 7.60 -8.04 -6.47
N ASP A 105 8.57 -8.27 -7.36
CA ASP A 105 9.94 -7.76 -7.25
C ASP A 105 9.96 -6.23 -7.20
N VAL A 106 9.15 -5.57 -8.03
CA VAL A 106 9.01 -4.11 -8.04
C VAL A 106 8.26 -3.62 -6.80
N LEU A 107 7.22 -4.33 -6.36
CA LEU A 107 6.48 -4.01 -5.12
C LEU A 107 7.41 -3.97 -3.91
N ASP A 108 8.27 -4.98 -3.76
CA ASP A 108 9.23 -5.07 -2.66
C ASP A 108 10.19 -3.86 -2.66
N GLN A 109 10.59 -3.38 -3.84
CA GLN A 109 11.43 -2.18 -3.96
C GLN A 109 10.64 -0.88 -3.68
N VAL A 110 9.41 -0.74 -4.18
CA VAL A 110 8.55 0.43 -3.90
C VAL A 110 8.32 0.57 -2.40
N LEU A 111 8.08 -0.55 -1.70
CA LEU A 111 7.91 -0.53 -0.25
C LEU A 111 9.19 -0.10 0.47
N ARG A 112 10.38 -0.55 0.03
CA ARG A 112 11.67 -0.16 0.61
C ARG A 112 11.99 1.33 0.45
N LEU A 113 11.46 1.97 -0.59
CA LEU A 113 11.64 3.41 -0.84
C LEU A 113 10.76 4.27 0.07
N LYS A 114 9.75 3.71 0.73
CA LYS A 114 8.85 4.46 1.61
C LYS A 114 9.46 4.69 2.98
N ASP A 115 9.40 5.92 3.45
CA ASP A 115 9.86 6.26 4.79
C ASP A 115 8.72 6.15 5.83
N PHE A 116 8.81 5.14 6.68
CA PHE A 116 7.90 4.92 7.80
C PHE A 116 8.53 5.23 9.17
N ARG A 117 9.70 5.87 9.23
CA ARG A 117 10.36 6.19 10.51
C ARG A 117 9.49 7.12 11.34
N LYS A 118 9.33 6.79 12.62
CA LYS A 118 8.50 7.52 13.60
C LYS A 118 7.03 7.66 13.19
N ALA A 119 6.58 6.88 12.22
CA ALA A 119 5.20 6.89 11.78
C ALA A 119 4.33 6.10 12.77
N PHE A 120 3.15 6.62 13.07
CA PHE A 120 2.13 5.86 13.77
C PHE A 120 1.53 4.80 12.83
N LEU A 121 1.31 3.59 13.34
CA LEU A 121 0.97 2.43 12.49
C LEU A 121 -0.30 2.63 11.65
N PRO A 122 -1.44 3.10 12.22
CA PRO A 122 -2.63 3.42 11.43
C PRO A 122 -2.38 4.44 10.31
N ASP A 123 -1.59 5.50 10.57
CA ASP A 123 -1.31 6.55 9.58
C ASP A 123 -0.34 6.07 8.48
N ALA A 124 0.64 5.24 8.84
CA ALA A 124 1.49 4.56 7.87
C ALA A 124 0.68 3.64 6.96
N LEU A 125 -0.25 2.89 7.54
CA LEU A 125 -1.13 1.99 6.79
C LEU A 125 -2.07 2.77 5.87
N ARG A 126 -2.68 3.86 6.35
CA ARG A 126 -3.55 4.73 5.53
C ARG A 126 -2.80 5.35 4.34
N ARG A 127 -1.57 5.83 4.56
CA ARG A 127 -0.70 6.32 3.48
C ARG A 127 -0.37 5.24 2.46
N LEU A 128 -0.16 3.99 2.89
CA LEU A 128 0.06 2.88 1.98
C LEU A 128 -1.17 2.63 1.08
N PHE A 129 -2.36 2.54 1.67
CA PHE A 129 -3.61 2.25 0.95
C PHE A 129 -4.14 3.43 0.12
N THR A 130 -3.70 4.66 0.40
CA THR A 130 -3.97 5.82 -0.46
C THR A 130 -3.21 5.71 -1.79
N GLU A 131 -1.96 5.22 -1.75
CA GLU A 131 -1.17 5.01 -2.96
C GLU A 131 -1.47 3.69 -3.68
N LEU A 132 -1.88 2.66 -2.92
CA LEU A 132 -2.18 1.32 -3.40
C LEU A 132 -3.61 0.93 -2.93
N PRO A 133 -4.65 1.49 -3.56
CA PRO A 133 -6.04 1.31 -3.14
C PRO A 133 -6.46 -0.14 -3.25
N SER A 134 -7.32 -0.62 -2.36
CA SER A 134 -7.74 -2.04 -2.37
C SER A 134 -8.27 -2.50 -3.73
N PRO A 135 -7.94 -3.72 -4.17
CA PRO A 135 -8.47 -4.29 -5.41
C PRO A 135 -9.98 -4.55 -5.31
N GLU A 136 -10.70 -4.35 -6.41
CA GLU A 136 -12.15 -4.61 -6.47
C GLU A 136 -12.46 -6.11 -6.44
N ASN A 137 -11.64 -6.94 -7.11
CA ASN A 137 -11.91 -8.37 -7.31
C ASN A 137 -10.94 -9.29 -6.55
N ASP A 138 -9.66 -8.91 -6.39
CA ASP A 138 -8.59 -9.79 -5.87
C ASP A 138 -8.06 -9.40 -4.48
N THR A 139 -8.95 -8.95 -3.60
CA THR A 139 -8.56 -8.53 -2.22
C THR A 139 -7.90 -9.67 -1.44
N HIS A 140 -8.26 -10.92 -1.73
CA HIS A 140 -7.84 -12.09 -0.97
C HIS A 140 -6.37 -12.49 -1.17
N ASN A 141 -5.76 -12.14 -2.31
CA ASN A 141 -4.39 -12.54 -2.63
C ASN A 141 -3.40 -11.39 -2.45
N PHE A 142 -3.73 -10.20 -2.94
CA PHE A 142 -2.79 -9.07 -2.93
C PHE A 142 -2.65 -8.41 -1.55
N ILE A 143 -3.76 -8.16 -0.84
CA ILE A 143 -3.72 -7.44 0.44
C ILE A 143 -2.89 -8.15 1.51
N PRO A 144 -3.05 -9.47 1.75
CA PRO A 144 -2.19 -10.18 2.70
C PRO A 144 -0.71 -10.03 2.36
N ARG A 145 -0.35 -10.16 1.08
CA ARG A 145 1.04 -10.03 0.65
C ARG A 145 1.58 -8.61 0.84
N LEU A 146 0.79 -7.60 0.48
CA LEU A 146 1.14 -6.19 0.67
C LEU A 146 1.36 -5.88 2.16
N VAL A 147 0.46 -6.34 3.03
CA VAL A 147 0.52 -6.12 4.48
C VAL A 147 1.69 -6.88 5.11
N GLU A 148 2.01 -8.08 4.63
CA GLU A 148 3.20 -8.85 5.05
C GLU A 148 4.47 -8.04 4.79
N ARG A 149 4.69 -7.61 3.55
CA ARG A 149 5.87 -6.82 3.17
C ARG A 149 5.93 -5.47 3.87
N PHE A 150 4.79 -4.82 4.03
CA PHE A 150 4.69 -3.59 4.81
C PHE A 150 5.10 -3.81 6.27
N SER A 151 4.66 -4.90 6.90
CA SER A 151 4.95 -5.19 8.32
C SER A 151 6.45 -5.44 8.54
N GLU A 152 7.09 -6.21 7.66
CA GLU A 152 8.54 -6.42 7.67
C GLU A 152 9.31 -5.11 7.54
N HIS A 153 8.87 -4.22 6.65
CA HIS A 153 9.53 -2.94 6.41
C HIS A 153 9.26 -1.93 7.53
N PHE A 154 8.03 -1.87 8.06
CA PHE A 154 7.64 -0.98 9.15
C PHE A 154 8.47 -1.24 10.40
N VAL A 155 8.66 -2.51 10.78
CA VAL A 155 9.52 -2.89 11.92
C VAL A 155 10.97 -2.49 11.68
N ARG A 156 11.47 -2.69 10.45
CA ARG A 156 12.85 -2.29 10.07
C ARG A 156 13.07 -0.78 10.19
N CYS A 157 12.07 0.02 9.83
CA CYS A 157 12.09 1.47 9.97
C CYS A 157 11.91 1.93 11.43
N ASN A 158 11.30 1.09 12.29
CA ASN A 158 10.95 1.44 13.66
C ASN A 158 11.40 0.38 14.69
N PRO A 159 12.71 0.09 14.79
CA PRO A 159 13.22 -0.95 15.68
C PRO A 159 12.96 -0.64 17.18
N HIS A 160 12.83 0.64 17.52
CA HIS A 160 12.57 1.12 18.88
C HIS A 160 11.20 0.71 19.43
N ILE A 161 10.24 0.34 18.56
CA ILE A 161 8.90 -0.11 18.98
C ILE A 161 8.96 -1.53 19.56
N GLY A 162 10.00 -2.31 19.25
CA GLY A 162 10.18 -3.66 19.82
C GLY A 162 9.16 -4.71 19.37
N LEU A 163 8.29 -4.38 18.40
CA LEU A 163 7.33 -5.33 17.83
C LEU A 163 7.96 -6.17 16.73
N ARG A 164 7.51 -7.42 16.64
CA ARG A 164 7.91 -8.34 15.58
C ARG A 164 7.03 -8.15 14.32
N PRO A 165 7.53 -8.48 13.11
CA PRO A 165 6.76 -8.34 11.87
C PRO A 165 5.43 -9.09 11.89
N ASP A 166 5.37 -10.29 12.47
CA ASP A 166 4.14 -11.09 12.60
C ASP A 166 3.11 -10.43 13.52
N VAL A 167 3.56 -9.73 14.56
CA VAL A 167 2.67 -8.95 15.42
C VAL A 167 2.11 -7.74 14.68
N VAL A 168 2.97 -6.98 13.98
CA VAL A 168 2.55 -5.82 13.19
C VAL A 168 1.56 -6.24 12.09
N TYR A 169 1.78 -7.39 11.46
CA TYR A 169 0.87 -7.96 10.47
C TYR A 169 -0.54 -8.17 11.02
N VAL A 170 -0.66 -8.82 12.18
CA VAL A 170 -1.97 -9.06 12.83
C VAL A 170 -2.62 -7.74 13.29
N LEU A 171 -1.82 -6.78 13.76
CA LEU A 171 -2.30 -5.44 14.10
C LEU A 171 -2.86 -4.72 12.86
N CYS A 172 -2.16 -4.74 11.73
CA CYS A 172 -2.64 -4.17 10.47
C CYS A 172 -3.99 -4.77 10.05
N PHE A 173 -4.14 -6.09 10.11
CA PHE A 173 -5.43 -6.73 9.81
C PHE A 173 -6.54 -6.34 10.79
N SER A 174 -6.22 -6.21 12.08
CA SER A 174 -7.17 -5.70 13.07
C SER A 174 -7.64 -4.29 12.73
N LEU A 175 -6.74 -3.41 12.29
CA LEU A 175 -7.05 -2.05 11.87
C LEU A 175 -7.88 -2.02 10.58
N LEU A 176 -7.57 -2.88 9.62
CA LEU A 176 -8.34 -3.00 8.38
C LEU A 176 -9.77 -3.49 8.66
N MET A 177 -9.93 -4.46 9.55
CA MET A 177 -11.26 -4.92 9.98
C MET A 177 -12.04 -3.82 10.70
N LEU A 178 -11.40 -3.05 11.58
CA LEU A 178 -12.03 -1.91 12.26
C LEU A 178 -12.46 -0.83 11.26
N SER A 179 -11.58 -0.49 10.30
CA SER A 179 -11.91 0.48 9.24
C SER A 179 -13.07 0.00 8.38
N LYS A 180 -13.10 -1.29 8.02
CA LYS A 180 -14.23 -1.89 7.27
C LYS A 180 -15.52 -1.84 8.08
N ASP A 181 -15.44 -2.12 9.38
CA ASP A 181 -16.58 -2.07 10.29
C ASP A 181 -17.21 -0.67 10.31
N PHE A 182 -16.41 0.39 10.45
CA PHE A 182 -16.87 1.78 10.39
C PHE A 182 -17.40 2.16 9.00
N ALA A 183 -16.72 1.80 7.92
CA ALA A 183 -17.13 2.12 6.55
C ALA A 183 -18.45 1.46 6.13
N SER A 184 -18.77 0.25 6.63
CA SER A 184 -19.90 -0.53 6.13
C SER A 184 -21.25 -0.01 6.61
N PRO A 185 -22.15 0.47 5.71
CA PRO A 185 -23.48 0.93 6.11
C PRO A 185 -24.37 -0.22 6.62
N GLN A 186 -24.05 -1.47 6.29
CA GLN A 186 -24.82 -2.64 6.74
C GLN A 186 -24.62 -2.95 8.22
N ILE A 187 -23.51 -2.49 8.81
CA ILE A 187 -23.21 -2.74 10.22
C ILE A 187 -23.82 -1.60 11.04
N LYS A 188 -24.98 -1.89 11.67
CA LYS A 188 -25.69 -0.94 12.54
C LYS A 188 -24.96 -0.74 13.87
N ASN A 189 -24.47 -1.83 14.47
CA ASN A 189 -23.74 -1.82 15.73
C ASN A 189 -22.24 -1.87 15.43
N LYS A 190 -21.61 -0.70 15.40
CA LYS A 190 -20.17 -0.57 15.18
C LYS A 190 -19.38 -1.13 16.35
N MET A 191 -18.19 -1.67 16.06
CA MET A 191 -17.29 -2.19 17.07
C MET A 191 -16.90 -1.08 18.05
N SER A 192 -17.15 -1.29 19.34
CA SER A 192 -16.72 -0.36 20.38
C SER A 192 -15.22 -0.46 20.66
N LYS A 193 -14.63 0.60 21.23
CA LYS A 193 -13.21 0.61 21.66
C LYS A 193 -12.87 -0.59 22.55
N ARG A 194 -13.75 -0.92 23.50
CA ARG A 194 -13.57 -2.06 24.41
C ARG A 194 -13.57 -3.39 23.67
N GLU A 195 -14.43 -3.55 22.67
CA GLU A 195 -14.48 -4.76 21.85
C GLU A 195 -13.25 -4.89 20.97
N PHE A 196 -12.81 -3.80 20.34
CA PHE A 196 -11.57 -3.77 19.55
C PHE A 196 -10.36 -4.22 20.38
N ILE A 197 -10.14 -3.58 21.53
CA ILE A 197 -9.03 -3.94 22.44
C ILE A 197 -9.11 -5.41 22.84
N ARG A 198 -10.29 -5.90 23.24
CA ARG A 198 -10.48 -7.30 23.64
C ARG A 198 -10.15 -8.26 22.48
N ASN A 199 -10.69 -8.02 21.30
CA ASN A 199 -10.52 -8.88 20.13
C ASN A 199 -9.05 -8.90 19.67
N THR A 200 -8.40 -7.74 19.62
CA THR A 200 -7.00 -7.64 19.20
C THR A 200 -6.05 -8.21 20.26
N LYS A 201 -6.32 -8.05 21.56
CA LYS A 201 -5.52 -8.71 22.62
C LYS A 201 -5.63 -10.23 22.60
N GLN A 202 -6.77 -10.78 22.18
CA GLN A 202 -6.89 -12.23 22.00
C GLN A 202 -5.97 -12.75 20.88
N ALA A 203 -5.83 -11.99 19.80
CA ALA A 203 -4.94 -12.33 18.69
C ALA A 203 -3.46 -12.01 18.99
N VAL A 204 -3.20 -10.93 19.73
CA VAL A 204 -1.87 -10.45 20.10
C VAL A 204 -1.82 -10.17 21.60
N PRO A 205 -1.60 -11.20 22.44
CA PRO A 205 -1.57 -11.05 23.90
C PRO A 205 -0.48 -10.08 24.39
N SER A 206 0.60 -9.93 23.62
CA SER A 206 1.71 -9.02 23.92
C SER A 206 1.43 -7.56 23.59
N ALA A 207 0.32 -7.23 22.91
CA ALA A 207 -0.03 -5.86 22.58
C ALA A 207 -0.53 -5.12 23.83
N ASP A 208 0.02 -3.93 24.04
CA ASP A 208 -0.41 -3.05 25.11
C ASP A 208 -1.83 -2.49 24.86
N ALA A 209 -2.65 -2.47 25.91
CA ALA A 209 -4.06 -2.10 25.80
C ALA A 209 -4.25 -0.60 25.53
N GLU A 210 -3.35 0.24 26.07
CA GLU A 210 -3.39 1.69 25.85
C GLU A 210 -3.02 2.00 24.40
N LEU A 211 -1.97 1.38 23.85
CA LEU A 211 -1.63 1.47 22.43
C LEU A 211 -2.79 1.06 21.51
N LEU A 212 -3.45 -0.06 21.79
CA LEU A 212 -4.64 -0.47 21.02
C LEU A 212 -5.79 0.52 21.14
N GLY A 213 -5.92 1.18 22.31
CA GLY A 213 -6.86 2.27 22.49
C GLY A 213 -6.56 3.45 21.56
N HIS A 214 -5.30 3.86 21.45
CA HIS A 214 -4.87 4.93 20.54
C HIS A 214 -5.08 4.57 19.07
N PHE A 215 -4.86 3.31 18.70
CA PHE A 215 -5.17 2.84 17.36
C PHE A 215 -6.66 2.99 17.02
N TYR A 216 -7.54 2.59 17.94
CA TYR A 216 -8.98 2.75 17.75
C TYR A 216 -9.36 4.23 17.59
N ASP A 217 -8.85 5.09 18.47
CA ASP A 217 -9.17 6.52 18.44
C ASP A 217 -8.72 7.17 17.12
N ASN A 218 -7.53 6.81 16.62
CA ASN A 218 -7.06 7.31 15.33
C ASN A 218 -7.99 6.89 14.17
N VAL A 219 -8.40 5.62 14.09
CA VAL A 219 -9.31 5.16 13.02
C VAL A 219 -10.70 5.80 13.15
N TYR A 220 -11.16 6.05 14.39
CA TYR A 220 -12.43 6.71 14.64
C TYR A 220 -12.43 8.18 14.24
N VAL A 221 -11.34 8.91 14.53
CA VAL A 221 -11.21 10.35 14.27
C VAL A 221 -10.78 10.65 12.84
N GLU A 222 -9.73 10.00 12.34
CA GLU A 222 -9.15 10.25 11.01
C GLU A 222 -9.90 9.50 9.89
N GLY A 223 -10.76 8.55 10.25
CA GLY A 223 -11.56 7.78 9.32
C GLY A 223 -10.83 6.60 8.68
N ASN A 224 -11.38 6.16 7.55
CA ASN A 224 -11.04 4.89 6.93
C ASN A 224 -9.57 4.78 6.53
N ILE A 225 -8.99 3.60 6.74
CA ILE A 225 -7.61 3.28 6.35
C ILE A 225 -7.55 2.92 4.87
N ALA A 226 -8.53 2.14 4.38
CA ALA A 226 -8.59 1.68 3.01
C ALA A 226 -10.01 1.88 2.46
N THR A 227 -10.11 2.24 1.19
CA THR A 227 -11.40 2.27 0.48
C THR A 227 -11.79 0.84 0.14
N TRP A 228 -12.83 0.34 0.79
CA TRP A 228 -13.40 -0.96 0.49
C TRP A 228 -14.44 -0.77 -0.62
N VAL A 229 -14.15 -1.25 -1.82
CA VAL A 229 -15.21 -1.39 -2.83
C VAL A 229 -16.11 -2.51 -2.35
N THR A 230 -17.28 -2.14 -1.83
CA THR A 230 -18.33 -3.09 -1.49
C THR A 230 -18.85 -3.67 -2.80
N VAL A 231 -18.30 -4.81 -3.23
CA VAL A 231 -18.95 -5.65 -4.23
C VAL A 231 -20.32 -6.01 -3.65
N THR A 232 -21.38 -5.55 -4.31
CA THR A 232 -22.77 -5.67 -3.82
C THR A 232 -23.30 -7.09 -3.82
N ASN A 233 -22.52 -8.09 -4.26
CA ASN A 233 -22.91 -9.49 -4.22
C ASN A 233 -21.71 -10.36 -3.82
N SER A 234 -21.54 -10.62 -2.52
CA SER A 234 -20.95 -11.86 -2.01
C SER A 234 -21.22 -11.96 -0.50
N THR A 235 -21.62 -13.15 -0.09
CA THR A 235 -22.01 -13.52 1.27
C THR A 235 -20.95 -13.17 2.31
N ALA A 236 -21.40 -12.75 3.49
CA ALA A 236 -20.56 -12.32 4.62
C ALA A 236 -19.59 -13.40 5.19
N ALA A 237 -19.50 -14.58 4.56
CA ALA A 237 -18.68 -15.70 5.00
C ALA A 237 -17.26 -15.73 4.40
N ASP A 238 -17.01 -15.02 3.30
CA ASP A 238 -15.84 -15.35 2.46
C ASP A 238 -14.54 -14.62 2.82
N ILE A 239 -14.54 -13.70 3.81
CA ILE A 239 -13.36 -12.89 4.19
C ILE A 239 -12.93 -13.09 5.66
N ALA A 240 -13.32 -14.20 6.29
CA ALA A 240 -13.05 -14.43 7.71
C ALA A 240 -11.77 -15.23 8.00
N THR A 241 -10.96 -15.61 7.00
CA THR A 241 -9.77 -16.45 7.24
C THR A 241 -8.55 -15.92 6.49
N PRO A 242 -7.49 -15.44 7.18
CA PRO A 242 -6.23 -15.11 6.54
C PRO A 242 -5.54 -16.38 6.02
N PRO A 243 -5.08 -16.44 4.75
CA PRO A 243 -4.35 -17.58 4.25
C PRO A 243 -2.92 -17.59 4.84
N GLY A 244 -2.51 -18.73 5.43
CA GLY A 244 -1.08 -19.03 5.67
C GLY A 244 -0.53 -19.01 7.11
N LEU A 245 -1.35 -19.07 8.17
CA LEU A 245 -0.84 -19.26 9.54
C LEU A 245 -0.79 -20.76 9.90
N PRO A 246 0.32 -21.30 10.48
CA PRO A 246 0.40 -22.71 10.87
C PRO A 246 -0.74 -23.09 11.83
N ALA A 247 -1.44 -24.17 11.49
CA ALA A 247 -2.76 -24.60 11.98
C ALA A 247 -2.93 -24.80 13.50
N ARG A 248 -1.93 -24.50 14.32
CA ARG A 248 -1.91 -24.83 15.75
C ARG A 248 -2.34 -23.69 16.70
N ARG A 249 -2.67 -22.49 16.19
CA ARG A 249 -3.13 -21.35 17.02
C ARG A 249 -4.42 -20.67 16.57
N LEU A 250 -5.21 -21.31 15.70
CA LEU A 250 -6.50 -20.77 15.21
C LEU A 250 -7.73 -21.46 15.79
N ALA A 251 -7.58 -22.59 16.48
CA ALA A 251 -8.73 -23.32 17.06
C ALA A 251 -9.40 -22.58 18.24
N GLU A 252 -8.81 -21.50 18.76
CA GLU A 252 -9.34 -20.73 19.90
C GLU A 252 -9.87 -19.34 19.53
N VAL A 253 -9.71 -18.90 18.28
CA VAL A 253 -10.34 -17.67 17.81
C VAL A 253 -11.72 -18.03 17.29
N ARG A 254 -12.74 -17.96 18.17
CA ARG A 254 -14.13 -18.02 17.70
C ARG A 254 -14.34 -16.91 16.67
N PRO A 255 -14.97 -17.19 15.53
CA PRO A 255 -15.40 -16.12 14.63
C PRO A 255 -16.28 -15.15 15.43
N PRO A 256 -16.20 -13.83 15.15
CA PRO A 256 -17.21 -12.90 15.67
C PRO A 256 -18.59 -13.47 15.31
N ARG A 257 -19.51 -13.44 16.29
CA ARG A 257 -20.86 -14.00 16.14
C ARG A 257 -21.44 -13.55 14.80
N PRO A 258 -22.11 -14.42 14.02
CA PRO A 258 -22.77 -13.99 12.81
C PRO A 258 -23.69 -12.81 13.18
N TYR A 259 -23.43 -11.66 12.56
CA TYR A 259 -24.22 -10.46 12.77
C TYR A 259 -25.69 -10.84 12.55
N ARG A 260 -26.53 -10.69 13.58
CA ARG A 260 -27.98 -10.82 13.43
C ARG A 260 -28.43 -9.69 12.51
N VAL A 261 -28.56 -9.98 11.21
CA VAL A 261 -29.34 -9.16 10.30
C VAL A 261 -30.80 -9.31 10.76
N ILE A 262 -31.32 -8.30 11.44
CA ILE A 262 -32.77 -8.22 11.68
C ILE A 262 -33.38 -7.90 10.33
N VAL A 263 -33.81 -8.94 9.62
CA VAL A 263 -34.70 -8.81 8.46
C VAL A 263 -36.05 -8.39 9.04
N THR A 264 -36.39 -7.11 8.91
CA THR A 264 -37.77 -6.67 9.08
C THR A 264 -38.57 -7.24 7.90
N ALA A 265 -39.32 -8.30 8.15
CA ALA A 265 -40.29 -8.82 7.20
C ALA A 265 -41.34 -7.72 6.97
N ALA A 266 -41.39 -7.18 5.76
CA ALA A 266 -42.55 -6.44 5.30
C ALA A 266 -43.65 -7.46 5.01
N THR A 267 -44.66 -7.51 5.87
CA THR A 267 -45.90 -8.25 5.60
C THR A 267 -46.68 -7.53 4.51
N SER A 268 -47.06 -8.29 3.48
CA SER A 268 -48.07 -7.93 2.48
C SER A 268 -49.46 -7.82 3.12
#